data_AF-A0A9E2AFN9-F1
#
_entry.id   AF-A0A9E2AFN9-F1
#
_cell.length_a   1.000
_cell.length_b   1.000
_cell.length_c   1.000
_cell.angle_alpha   90.00
_cell.angle_beta   90.00
_cell.angle_gamma   90.00
#
_symmetry.space_group_name_H-M   'P 1'
#
loop_
_entity.id
_entity.type
_entity.pdbx_description
1 polymer ?
#
loop_
_entity_poly.entity_id
_entity_poly.type
_entity_poly.pdbx_seq_one_letter_code
_entity_poly.pdbx_strand_id
1 'polypeptide(L)' 'YAVPVGETDILISFTFDLAVESGRGALYGLASALTIFIFFIVATIAAFSFRFTKRLETIYGNL' A
#
# COMPACT_ATOMS: atom_id res chain seq x y z
N TYR A 1 6.65 17.23 17.59
CA TYR A 1 5.64 17.72 16.63
C TYR A 1 4.88 16.50 16.17
N ALA A 2 3.56 16.46 16.33
CA ALA A 2 2.75 15.35 15.83
C ALA A 2 2.53 15.53 14.33
N VAL A 3 2.54 14.43 13.57
CA VAL A 3 2.16 14.43 12.16
C VAL A 3 0.62 14.52 12.14
N PRO A 4 0.03 15.50 11.45
CA PRO A 4 -1.43 15.59 11.36
C PRO A 4 -1.96 14.30 10.71
N VAL A 5 -3.03 13.73 11.26
CA VAL A 5 -3.70 12.55 10.71
C VAL A 5 -5.17 12.89 10.52
N GLY A 6 -5.66 12.76 9.30
CA GLY A 6 -7.05 12.92 8.93
C GLY A 6 -7.85 11.64 9.20
N GLU A 7 -9.13 11.80 9.54
CA GLU A 7 -10.04 10.66 9.76
C GLU A 7 -10.25 9.82 8.49
N THR A 8 -10.10 10.44 7.33
CA THR A 8 -10.22 9.80 6.01
C THR A 8 -8.88 9.33 5.43
N ASP A 9 -7.78 9.45 6.18
CA ASP A 9 -6.48 9.09 5.66
C ASP A 9 -6.31 7.58 5.59
N ILE A 10 -5.98 7.13 4.38
CA ILE A 10 -5.56 5.76 4.15
C ILE A 10 -4.06 5.63 4.44
N LEU A 11 -3.63 4.41 4.76
CA LEU A 11 -2.25 4.09 5.17
C LEU A 11 -1.16 4.74 4.29
N ILE A 12 -1.40 4.84 2.98
CA ILE A 12 -0.43 5.42 2.05
C ILE A 12 -0.34 6.95 2.15
N SER A 13 -1.46 7.64 2.39
CA SER A 13 -1.48 9.11 2.58
C SER A 13 -0.70 9.49 3.83
N PHE A 14 -0.97 8.82 4.95
CA PHE A 14 -0.20 9.01 6.19
C PHE A 14 1.30 8.74 6.03
N THR A 15 1.66 7.70 5.27
CA THR A 15 3.07 7.36 5.00
C THR A 15 3.76 8.44 4.14
N PHE A 16 3.02 9.06 3.22
CA PHE A 16 3.52 10.17 2.41
C PHE A 16 3.77 11.43 3.26
N ASP A 17 2.87 11.75 4.19
CA ASP A 17 3.02 12.93 5.07
C ASP A 17 4.21 12.76 6.03
N LEU A 18 4.44 11.52 6.50
CA LEU A 18 5.65 11.16 7.25
C LEU A 18 6.97 11.30 6.46
N ALA A 19 6.91 11.16 5.13
CA ALA A 19 8.08 11.25 4.26
C ALA A 19 8.34 12.68 3.76
N VAL A 20 7.29 13.47 3.53
CA VAL A 20 7.37 14.71 2.75
C VAL A 20 6.96 15.94 3.55
N GLU A 21 5.93 15.85 4.38
CA GLU A 21 5.33 17.02 5.06
C GLU A 21 6.02 17.39 6.38
N SER A 22 6.92 16.53 6.88
CA SER A 22 7.69 16.78 8.11
C SER A 22 8.87 17.74 7.86
N GLY A 23 8.54 19.03 7.64
CA GLY A 23 9.42 20.12 7.20
C GLY A 23 10.67 20.47 8.03
N ARG A 24 11.11 19.64 9.00
CA ARG A 24 12.38 19.80 9.73
C ARG A 24 13.13 18.50 10.04
N GLY A 25 12.69 17.37 9.48
CA GLY A 25 13.28 16.07 9.75
C GLY A 25 12.34 14.98 9.30
N ALA A 26 12.20 14.85 7.99
CA ALA A 26 11.37 13.81 7.40
C ALA A 26 11.85 12.44 7.89
N LEU A 27 10.89 11.64 8.38
CA LEU A 27 11.17 10.34 8.96
C LEU A 27 11.32 9.30 7.84
N TYR A 28 12.28 9.50 6.95
CA TYR A 28 12.48 8.68 5.76
C TYR A 28 12.66 7.19 6.10
N GLY A 29 13.33 6.88 7.22
CA GLY A 29 13.46 5.50 7.70
C GLY A 29 12.13 4.87 8.10
N LEU A 30 11.28 5.60 8.81
CA LEU A 30 9.94 5.13 9.18
C LEU A 30 9.02 5.02 7.96
N ALA A 31 9.02 6.04 7.10
CA ALA A 31 8.17 6.07 5.91
C ALA A 31 8.55 4.99 4.88
N SER A 32 9.85 4.73 4.69
CA SER A 32 10.31 3.64 3.81
C SER A 32 9.91 2.26 4.35
N ALA A 33 10.01 2.04 5.67
CA ALA A 33 9.55 0.80 6.29
C ALA A 33 8.05 0.58 6.08
N LEU A 34 7.23 1.62 6.28
CA LEU A 34 5.79 1.57 6.04
C LEU A 34 5.46 1.35 4.56
N THR A 35 6.20 1.97 3.64
CA THR A 35 6.02 1.79 2.19
C THR A 35 6.25 0.33 1.78
N ILE A 36 7.33 -0.28 2.25
CA ILE A 36 7.64 -1.69 1.98
C ILE A 36 6.57 -2.61 2.59
N PHE A 37 6.09 -2.29 3.80
CA PHE A 37 5.02 -3.04 4.45
C PHE A 37 3.72 -3.02 3.64
N ILE A 38 3.29 -1.83 3.19
CA ILE A 38 2.12 -1.67 2.32
C ILE A 38 2.31 -2.44 1.01
N PHE A 39 3.51 -2.39 0.41
CA PHE A 39 3.82 -3.14 -0.80
C PHE A 39 3.59 -4.65 -0.62
N PHE A 40 4.02 -5.26 0.48
CA PHE A 40 3.78 -6.68 0.73
C PHE A 40 2.29 -7.02 0.88
N ILE A 41 1.52 -6.17 1.55
CA ILE A 41 0.07 -6.36 1.70
C ILE A 41 -0.59 -6.36 0.31
N VAL A 42 -0.34 -5.32 -0.49
CA VAL A 42 -0.93 -5.17 -1.82
C VAL A 42 -0.46 -6.27 -2.75
N ALA A 43 0.84 -6.62 -2.73
CA ALA A 43 1.40 -7.69 -3.55
C ALA A 43 0.77 -9.05 -3.22
N THR A 44 0.54 -9.33 -1.93
CA THR A 44 -0.11 -10.57 -1.48
C THR A 44 -1.55 -10.61 -1.99
N ILE A 45 -2.33 -9.54 -1.77
CA ILE A 45 -3.73 -9.45 -2.23
C ILE A 45 -3.80 -9.59 -3.75
N ALA A 46 -2.89 -8.92 -4.48
CA ALA A 46 -2.81 -9.01 -5.93
C ALA A 46 -2.49 -10.44 -6.38
N ALA A 47 -1.49 -11.09 -5.79
CA ALA A 47 -1.11 -12.47 -6.13
C ALA A 47 -2.25 -13.46 -5.92
N PHE A 48 -2.98 -13.33 -4.80
CA PHE A 48 -4.19 -14.13 -4.56
C PHE A 48 -5.27 -13.84 -5.59
N SER A 49 -5.58 -12.56 -5.83
CA SER A 49 -6.58 -12.13 -6.82
C SER A 49 -6.27 -12.67 -8.22
N PHE A 50 -5.02 -12.57 -8.67
CA PHE A 50 -4.58 -13.12 -9.95
C PHE A 50 -4.73 -14.64 -10.02
N ARG A 51 -4.51 -15.36 -8.92
CA ARG A 51 -4.70 -16.82 -8.88
C ARG A 51 -6.17 -17.23 -9.00
N PHE A 52 -7.09 -16.43 -8.46
CA PHE A 52 -8.54 -16.64 -8.65
C PHE A 52 -8.97 -16.31 -10.07
N THR A 53 -8.51 -15.19 -10.65
CA THR A 53 -8.85 -14.80 -12.03
C THR A 53 -8.36 -15.81 -13.07
N LYS A 54 -7.17 -16.41 -12.90
CA LYS A 54 -6.69 -17.48 -13.79
C LYS A 54 -7.63 -18.70 -13.85
N ARG A 55 -8.39 -18.97 -12.78
CA ARG A 55 -9.39 -20.06 -12.81
C ARG A 55 -10.61 -19.70 -13.66
N LEU A 56 -10.99 -18.42 -13.69
CA LEU A 56 -12.09 -17.93 -14.53
C LEU A 56 -11.71 -17.95 -16.01
N GLU A 57 -10.46 -17.63 -16.35
CA GLU A 57 -9.94 -17.74 -17.72
C GLU A 57 -10.04 -19.17 -18.28
N THR A 58 -9.76 -20.19 -17.46
CA THR A 58 -9.91 -21.60 -17.86
C THR A 58 -11.37 -22.01 -18.13
N ILE A 59 -12.34 -21.37 -17.46
CA ILE A 59 -13.76 -21.69 -17.62
C ILE A 59 -14.35 -20.99 -18.85
N TYR A 60 -13.94 -19.76 -19.15
CA TYR A 60 -14.43 -19.00 -20.31
C TYR A 60 -13.65 -19.26 -21.60
N GLY A 61 -12.36 -19.61 -21.53
CA GLY A 61 -11.53 -19.91 -22.70
C GLY A 61 -11.67 -21.34 -23.26
N ASN A 62 -12.49 -22.18 -22.63
CA ASN A 62 -12.78 -23.56 -23.05
C ASN A 62 -14.22 -23.74 -23.56
N LEU A 63 -14.79 -22.67 -24.13
CA LEU A 63 -15.99 -22.66 -24.96
C LEU A 63 -15.58 -22.37 -26.41
#